data_AF-A0A3S1EAI5-F1
#
_entry.id   AF-A0A3S1EAI5-F1
#
_cell.length_a   1.000
_cell.length_b   1.000
_cell.length_c   1.000
_cell.angle_alpha   90.00
_cell.angle_beta   90.00
_cell.angle_gamma   90.00
#
_symmetry.space_group_name_H-M   'P 1'
#
loop_
_entity.id
_entity.type
_entity.pdbx_description
1 polymer ?
#
loop_
_entity_poly.entity_id
_entity_poly.type
_entity_poly.pdbx_seq_one_letter_code
_entity_poly.pdbx_strand_id
1 'polypeptide(L)'
;MRDRIVVAAAMLALAGPLILAPSLAAGPGDPIVAARQASMKQMAAAARAIAEMFDGKRAYEPAAFKAAADTLSARAAALAGEFPQGTLGAPSGARPEIDDARPVFEALARH
;
A
#
# COMPACT_ATOMS: atom_id res chain seq x y z
N MET A 1 -43.93 -11.16 1.40
CA MET A 1 -42.93 -11.75 0.49
C MET A 1 -41.58 -11.24 0.98
N ARG A 2 -40.64 -12.16 1.27
CA ARG A 2 -39.38 -11.86 1.96
C ARG A 2 -38.31 -11.52 0.92
N ASP A 3 -37.81 -10.29 0.98
CA ASP A 3 -36.75 -9.80 0.11
C ASP A 3 -35.43 -10.51 0.42
N ARG A 4 -34.89 -11.19 -0.59
CA ARG A 4 -33.61 -11.89 -0.53
C ARG A 4 -32.54 -10.88 -0.93
N ILE A 5 -31.84 -10.33 0.06
CA ILE A 5 -30.67 -9.48 -0.16
C ILE A 5 -29.54 -10.39 -0.66
N VAL A 6 -29.33 -10.38 -1.97
CA VAL A 6 -28.13 -10.92 -2.61
C VAL A 6 -26.99 -9.96 -2.28
N VAL A 7 -26.11 -10.35 -1.37
CA VAL A 7 -24.83 -9.68 -1.14
C VAL A 7 -23.96 -9.97 -2.36
N ALA A 8 -24.07 -9.14 -3.38
CA ALA A 8 -23.23 -9.17 -4.56
C ALA A 8 -21.83 -8.68 -4.17
N ALA A 9 -20.85 -9.55 -4.34
CA ALA A 9 -19.43 -9.26 -4.19
C ALA A 9 -19.05 -8.05 -5.05
N ALA A 10 -18.67 -6.95 -4.40
CA ALA A 10 -18.07 -5.81 -5.06
C ALA A 10 -16.62 -6.15 -5.42
N MET A 11 -16.41 -6.82 -6.55
CA MET A 11 -15.12 -6.84 -7.23
C MET A 11 -14.86 -5.45 -7.79
N LEU A 12 -14.07 -4.66 -7.06
CA LEU A 12 -13.58 -3.38 -7.54
C LEU A 12 -12.46 -3.62 -8.55
N ALA A 13 -12.84 -3.76 -9.82
CA ALA A 13 -11.94 -3.78 -10.96
C ALA A 13 -11.21 -2.42 -11.08
N LEU A 14 -9.98 -2.34 -10.60
CA LEU A 14 -9.10 -1.19 -10.81
C LEU A 14 -8.18 -1.45 -12.02
N ALA A 15 -8.78 -1.57 -13.20
CA ALA A 15 -8.05 -1.58 -14.48
C ALA A 15 -7.84 -0.14 -14.95
N GLY A 16 -6.90 0.58 -14.33
CA GLY A 16 -6.36 1.84 -14.83
C GLY A 16 -4.95 1.63 -15.39
N PRO A 17 -4.56 2.27 -16.50
CA PRO A 17 -3.24 2.10 -17.08
C PRO A 17 -2.16 2.50 -16.07
N LEU A 18 -1.30 1.55 -15.71
CA LEU A 18 -0.15 1.75 -14.85
C LEU A 18 0.90 2.57 -15.62
N ILE A 19 0.77 3.90 -15.59
CA ILE A 19 1.84 4.80 -16.02
C ILE A 19 2.96 4.64 -14.99
N LEU A 20 3.98 3.85 -15.32
CA LEU A 20 5.27 3.86 -14.63
C LEU A 20 5.92 5.23 -14.90
N ALA A 21 5.55 6.24 -14.12
CA ALA A 21 6.32 7.47 -14.07
C ALA A 21 7.66 7.17 -13.35
N PRO A 22 8.82 7.44 -13.97
CA PRO A 22 10.08 7.41 -13.24
C PRO A 22 10.03 8.54 -12.21
N SER A 23 9.86 8.19 -10.93
CA SER A 23 9.98 9.17 -9.86
C SER A 23 11.40 9.74 -9.91
N LEU A 24 11.51 11.03 -10.26
CA LEU A 24 12.77 11.77 -10.26
C LEU A 24 13.51 11.54 -8.94
N ALA A 25 14.82 11.35 -9.06
CA ALA A 25 15.73 11.28 -7.93
C ALA A 25 15.45 12.45 -6.96
N ALA A 26 14.91 12.13 -5.80
CA ALA A 26 14.85 13.05 -4.68
C ALA A 26 16.30 13.42 -4.30
N GLY A 27 16.55 14.69 -3.97
CA GLY A 27 17.79 15.13 -3.30
C GLY A 27 17.97 14.40 -1.95
N PRO A 28 18.85 14.85 -1.04
CA PRO A 28 18.96 14.26 0.29
C PRO A 28 17.66 14.56 1.07
N GLY A 29 16.62 13.79 0.79
CA GLY A 29 15.34 13.83 1.46
C GLY A 29 15.51 13.28 2.85
N ASP A 30 14.61 13.70 3.73
CA ASP A 30 14.53 13.16 5.09
C ASP A 30 14.62 11.62 5.06
N PRO A 31 15.58 10.99 5.76
CA PRO A 31 15.74 9.54 5.78
C PRO A 31 14.44 8.78 6.06
N ILE A 32 13.51 9.35 6.84
CA ILE A 32 12.22 8.72 7.10
C ILE A 32 11.27 8.76 5.89
N VAL A 33 11.36 9.80 5.06
CA VAL A 33 10.63 9.89 3.78
C VAL A 33 11.15 8.81 2.82
N ALA A 34 12.47 8.67 2.71
CA ALA A 34 13.07 7.63 1.88
C ALA A 34 12.70 6.22 2.37
N ALA A 35 12.75 6.00 3.69
CA ALA A 35 12.37 4.73 4.30
C ALA A 35 10.91 4.36 3.99
N ARG A 36 9.97 5.29 4.19
CA ARG A 36 8.54 5.00 3.96
C ARG A 36 8.22 4.73 2.49
N GLN A 37 8.84 5.48 1.58
CA GLN A 37 8.68 5.25 0.14
C GLN A 37 9.24 3.89 -0.27
N ALA A 38 10.34 3.45 0.34
CA ALA A 38 10.87 2.10 0.12
C ALA A 38 9.92 1.03 0.65
N SER A 39 9.38 1.20 1.87
CA SER A 39 8.36 0.31 2.45
C SER A 39 7.13 0.20 1.53
N MET A 40 6.62 1.34 1.02
CA MET A 40 5.49 1.36 0.09
C MET A 40 5.78 0.65 -1.24
N LYS A 41 6.98 0.81 -1.80
CA LYS A 41 7.40 0.10 -3.02
C LYS A 41 7.46 -1.42 -2.80
N GLN A 42 7.96 -1.86 -1.65
CA GLN A 42 8.02 -3.29 -1.31
C GLN A 42 6.62 -3.88 -1.14
N MET A 43 5.71 -3.16 -0.48
CA MET A 43 4.30 -3.56 -0.38
C MET A 43 3.64 -3.66 -1.75
N ALA A 44 3.83 -2.66 -2.62
CA ALA A 44 3.29 -2.69 -3.98
C ALA A 44 3.82 -3.87 -4.80
N ALA A 45 5.11 -4.19 -4.70
CA ALA A 45 5.70 -5.34 -5.37
C ALA A 45 5.15 -6.68 -4.84
N ALA A 46 4.99 -6.81 -3.52
CA ALA A 46 4.41 -8.00 -2.89
C ALA A 46 2.95 -8.19 -3.28
N ALA A 47 2.13 -7.14 -3.19
CA ALA A 47 0.73 -7.16 -3.61
C ALA A 47 0.60 -7.52 -5.10
N ARG A 48 1.46 -6.96 -5.96
CA ARG A 48 1.49 -7.30 -7.38
C ARG A 48 1.84 -8.76 -7.62
N ALA A 49 2.83 -9.31 -6.92
CA ALA A 49 3.21 -10.72 -7.06
C ALA A 49 2.03 -11.65 -6.70
N ILE A 50 1.30 -11.33 -5.63
CA ILE A 50 0.09 -12.05 -5.22
C ILE A 50 -0.99 -11.92 -6.29
N ALA A 51 -1.28 -10.70 -6.76
CA ALA A 51 -2.29 -10.45 -7.78
C ALA A 51 -1.98 -11.18 -9.10
N GLU A 52 -0.72 -11.19 -9.54
CA GLU A 52 -0.30 -11.91 -10.76
C GLU A 52 -0.53 -13.43 -10.65
N MET A 53 -0.40 -14.02 -9.46
CA MET A 53 -0.70 -15.45 -9.24
C MET A 53 -2.20 -15.74 -9.33
N PHE A 54 -3.05 -14.87 -8.79
CA PHE A 54 -4.51 -15.03 -8.83
C PHE A 54 -5.12 -14.67 -10.18
N ASP A 55 -4.53 -13.72 -10.89
CA ASP A 55 -4.91 -13.33 -12.26
C ASP A 55 -4.45 -14.35 -13.32
N GLY A 56 -3.69 -15.39 -12.94
CA GLY A 56 -3.13 -16.38 -13.87
C GLY A 56 -1.99 -15.85 -14.76
N LYS A 57 -1.49 -14.63 -14.50
CA LYS A 57 -0.33 -14.04 -15.20
C LYS A 57 0.99 -14.70 -14.79
N ARG A 58 0.99 -15.37 -13.63
CA ARG A 58 2.09 -16.17 -13.10
C ARG A 58 1.52 -17.46 -12.52
N ALA A 59 2.27 -18.56 -12.60
CA ALA A 59 1.93 -19.78 -11.89
C ALA A 59 1.86 -19.55 -10.38
N TYR A 60 0.88 -20.17 -9.72
CA TYR A 60 0.78 -20.13 -8.27
C TYR A 60 1.91 -20.97 -7.65
N GLU A 61 2.74 -20.33 -6.84
CA GLU A 61 3.83 -20.96 -6.11
C GLU A 61 3.63 -20.71 -4.61
N PRO A 62 3.30 -21.73 -3.79
CA PRO A 62 2.93 -21.54 -2.38
C PRO A 62 4.00 -20.80 -1.57
N ALA A 63 5.28 -21.12 -1.80
CA ALA A 63 6.39 -20.48 -1.11
C ALA A 63 6.53 -18.99 -1.47
N ALA A 64 6.36 -18.65 -2.75
CA ALA A 64 6.43 -17.28 -3.23
C ALA A 64 5.22 -16.46 -2.77
N PHE A 65 4.03 -17.07 -2.75
CA PHE A 65 2.83 -16.46 -2.19
C PHE A 65 3.04 -16.13 -0.71
N LYS A 66 3.50 -17.11 0.08
CA LYS A 66 3.79 -16.91 1.51
C LYS A 66 4.80 -15.79 1.74
N ALA A 67 5.91 -15.79 1.00
CA ALA A 67 6.93 -14.75 1.13
C ALA A 67 6.39 -13.34 0.82
N ALA A 68 5.54 -13.22 -0.21
CA ALA A 68 4.90 -11.95 -0.55
C ALA A 68 3.90 -11.51 0.52
N ALA A 69 3.09 -12.43 1.04
CA ALA A 69 2.12 -12.15 2.11
C ALA A 69 2.82 -11.74 3.41
N ASP A 70 3.88 -12.44 3.79
CA ASP A 70 4.70 -12.12 4.97
C ASP A 70 5.34 -10.73 4.82
N THR A 71 5.87 -10.40 3.63
CA THR A 71 6.41 -9.06 3.32
C THR A 71 5.35 -7.98 3.47
N LEU A 72 4.15 -8.20 2.90
CA LEU A 72 3.05 -7.25 2.97
C LEU A 72 2.62 -7.01 4.42
N SER A 73 2.44 -8.09 5.20
CA SER A 73 2.05 -8.03 6.61
C SER A 73 3.09 -7.30 7.47
N ALA A 74 4.38 -7.61 7.30
CA ALA A 74 5.44 -6.99 8.09
C ALA A 74 5.56 -5.49 7.81
N ARG A 75 5.44 -5.09 6.54
CA ARG A 75 5.50 -3.67 6.15
C ARG A 75 4.27 -2.89 6.55
N ALA A 76 3.07 -3.48 6.42
CA ALA A 76 1.84 -2.83 6.86
C ALA A 76 1.86 -2.51 8.36
N ALA A 77 2.35 -3.44 9.20
CA ALA A 77 2.45 -3.25 10.64
C ALA A 77 3.42 -2.12 11.05
N ALA A 78 4.48 -1.89 10.27
CA ALA A 78 5.49 -0.87 10.56
C ALA A 78 5.15 0.52 9.98
N LEU A 79 4.32 0.56 8.93
CA LEU A 79 4.14 1.73 8.07
C LEU A 79 3.68 2.99 8.80
N ALA A 80 2.76 2.87 9.77
CA ALA A 80 2.23 4.03 10.49
C ALA A 80 3.33 4.82 11.23
N GLY A 81 4.34 4.12 11.76
CA GLY A 81 5.48 4.72 12.44
C GLY A 81 6.39 5.53 11.51
N GLU A 82 6.25 5.36 10.19
CA GLU A 82 7.05 6.06 9.19
C GLU A 82 6.43 7.43 8.79
N PHE A 83 5.37 7.88 9.49
CA PHE A 83 4.72 9.19 9.29
C PHE A 83 4.84 10.12 10.52
N PRO A 84 6.05 10.47 10.98
CA PRO A 84 6.19 11.45 12.06
C PRO A 84 5.74 12.84 11.61
N GLN A 85 5.27 13.64 12.58
CA GLN A 85 4.84 15.02 12.34
C GLN A 85 5.96 15.85 11.70
N GLY A 86 5.59 16.74 10.77
CA GLY A 86 6.55 17.62 10.09
C GLY A 86 7.32 16.97 8.93
N THR A 87 7.04 15.71 8.62
CA THR A 87 7.66 14.99 7.48
C THR A 87 6.70 14.79 6.30
N LEU A 88 5.62 15.57 6.29
CA LEU A 88 4.57 15.58 5.27
C LEU A 88 4.82 16.68 4.24
N GLY A 89 4.02 16.71 3.17
CA GLY A 89 4.17 17.64 2.05
C GLY A 89 5.27 17.21 1.07
N ALA A 90 5.55 18.03 0.07
CA ALA A 90 6.62 17.75 -0.88
C ALA A 90 7.99 17.72 -0.16
N PRO A 91 8.88 16.74 -0.45
CA PRO A 91 8.83 15.77 -1.55
C PRO A 91 8.22 14.41 -1.19
N SER A 92 7.63 14.25 0.01
CA SER A 92 7.17 12.95 0.51
C SER A 92 5.97 12.38 -0.27
N GLY A 93 5.13 13.25 -0.83
CA GLY A 93 3.82 12.88 -1.38
C GLY A 93 2.77 12.57 -0.30
N ALA A 94 3.16 12.57 0.99
CA ALA A 94 2.25 12.46 2.10
C ALA A 94 1.53 13.80 2.30
N ARG A 95 0.21 13.74 2.38
CA ARG A 95 -0.65 14.92 2.52
C ARG A 95 -0.51 15.54 3.92
N PRO A 96 -0.31 16.88 4.05
CA PRO A 96 -0.24 17.55 5.35
C PRO A 96 -1.44 17.26 6.25
N GLU A 97 -2.62 17.02 5.67
CA GLU A 97 -3.85 16.70 6.39
C GLU A 97 -3.78 15.41 7.22
N ILE A 98 -2.75 14.58 7.03
CA ILE A 98 -2.45 13.44 7.92
C ILE A 98 -2.16 13.93 9.35
N ASP A 99 -1.53 15.10 9.51
CA ASP A 99 -1.29 15.70 10.83
C ASP A 99 -2.60 16.22 11.44
N ASP A 100 -3.44 16.91 10.64
CA ASP A 100 -4.74 17.42 11.10
C ASP A 100 -5.70 16.30 11.53
N ALA A 101 -5.67 15.18 10.81
CA ALA A 101 -6.51 14.00 11.04
C ALA A 101 -5.75 12.84 11.69
N ARG A 102 -4.71 13.12 12.50
CA ARG A 102 -3.82 12.11 13.09
C ARG A 102 -4.55 10.92 13.74
N PRO A 103 -5.59 11.11 14.58
CA PRO A 103 -6.30 9.98 15.18
C PRO A 103 -6.98 9.06 14.16
N VAL A 104 -7.48 9.63 13.05
CA VAL A 104 -8.13 8.87 11.97
C VAL A 104 -7.09 8.08 11.17
N PHE A 105 -5.95 8.69 10.86
CA PHE A 105 -4.85 8.03 10.19
C PHE A 105 -4.35 6.81 10.99
N GLU A 106 -4.12 6.99 12.29
CA GLU A 106 -3.69 5.90 13.16
C GLU A 106 -4.76 4.80 13.32
N ALA A 107 -6.05 5.17 13.30
CA ALA A 107 -7.13 4.19 13.33
C ALA A 107 -7.15 3.32 12.07
N LEU A 108 -6.98 3.93 10.89
CA LEU A 108 -6.91 3.19 9.62
C LEU A 108 -5.72 2.23 9.57
N ALA A 109 -4.60 2.57 10.19
CA ALA A 109 -3.40 1.73 10.19
C ALA A 109 -3.43 0.55 11.18
N ARG A 110 -4.46 0.46 12.04
CA ARG A 110 -4.63 -0.65 13.00
C ARG A 110 -5.47 -1.82 12.47
N HIS A 111 -6.03 -1.69 11.27
CA HIS A 111 -6.88 -2.68 10.61
C HIS A 111 -6.13 -3.40 9.49
#